data_AF-A0A6P7GA67-F1
#
_entry.id   AF-A0A6P7GA67-F1
#
_cell.length_a   1.000
_cell.length_b   1.000
_cell.length_c   1.000
_cell.angle_alpha   90.00
_cell.angle_beta   90.00
_cell.angle_gamma   90.00
#
_symmetry.space_group_name_H-M   'P 1'
#
loop_
_entity.id
_entity.type
_entity.pdbx_description
1 polymer ?
#
loop_
_entity_poly.entity_id
_entity_poly.type
_entity_poly.pdbx_seq_one_letter_code
_entity_poly.pdbx_strand_id
1 'polypeptide(L)'
;MEQFYNYFLPELKVDGYSGIYSPKSRAKHMAESERKYVDGCAIFFRDSKFTLVKEHLVEFNQLAMASADGMEHMLNRVMPKDNIGLAALLQTREAAWDNGRAPPDSPFFQQPILVCTAHIHWDPEFCDVKLIQTMMLSNELKTILEESVQTLKAHDINTDSSNIQLVLCGDFNSLPDSGVIEFLGTGRVAMEHKDFKTFSYKACLEKVLSCDKPNEFTHSFKLASAYNDEIMPFTNYTFDFKGIIDYIFYAKQTMTPLGLLGPLSQEWLQQNKVIGCPHPHIYSDHFPLLVELEMVPTITSSMNGLIGHR
;
A
#
# COMPACT_ATOMS: atom_id res chain seq x y z
N MET A 1 -8.13 -17.50 -4.13
CA MET A 1 -7.44 -17.75 -5.42
C MET A 1 -8.39 -17.86 -6.60
N GLU A 2 -9.47 -18.64 -6.46
CA GLU A 2 -10.38 -18.96 -7.58
C GLU A 2 -10.96 -17.71 -8.26
N GLN A 3 -11.43 -16.74 -7.48
CA GLN A 3 -11.98 -15.49 -8.00
C GLN A 3 -10.96 -14.68 -8.81
N PHE A 4 -9.69 -14.66 -8.41
CA PHE A 4 -8.66 -13.94 -9.15
C PHE A 4 -8.43 -14.57 -10.53
N TYR A 5 -8.17 -15.87 -10.58
CA TYR A 5 -7.79 -16.54 -11.84
C TYR A 5 -8.98 -16.81 -12.76
N ASN A 6 -10.19 -17.01 -12.23
CA ASN A 6 -11.35 -17.41 -13.03
C ASN A 6 -12.30 -16.25 -13.34
N TYR A 7 -12.16 -15.10 -12.68
CA TYR A 7 -13.03 -13.95 -12.89
C TYR A 7 -12.23 -12.67 -13.09
N PHE A 8 -11.56 -12.14 -12.04
CA PHE A 8 -10.96 -10.81 -12.12
C PHE A 8 -9.87 -10.69 -13.19
N LEU A 9 -8.93 -11.63 -13.27
CA LEU A 9 -7.85 -11.58 -14.23
C LEU A 9 -8.35 -11.74 -15.68
N PRO A 10 -9.18 -12.74 -16.04
CA PRO A 10 -9.74 -12.84 -17.38
C PRO A 10 -10.55 -11.60 -17.80
N GLU A 11 -11.45 -11.11 -16.95
CA GLU A 11 -12.31 -9.96 -17.28
C GLU A 11 -11.48 -8.68 -17.45
N LEU A 12 -10.59 -8.37 -16.52
CA LEU A 12 -9.76 -7.15 -16.61
C LEU A 12 -8.73 -7.23 -17.74
N LYS A 13 -8.33 -8.43 -18.15
CA LYS A 13 -7.47 -8.61 -19.33
C LYS A 13 -8.16 -8.21 -20.63
N VAL A 14 -9.48 -8.37 -20.73
CA VAL A 14 -10.26 -7.86 -21.88
C VAL A 14 -10.16 -6.33 -21.96
N ASP A 15 -10.07 -5.66 -20.82
CA ASP A 15 -9.92 -4.20 -20.72
C ASP A 15 -8.44 -3.71 -20.78
N GLY A 16 -7.50 -4.62 -21.05
CA GLY A 16 -6.07 -4.32 -21.23
C GLY A 16 -5.28 -4.19 -19.93
N TYR A 17 -5.73 -4.86 -18.87
CA TYR A 17 -4.98 -4.96 -17.61
C TYR A 17 -4.25 -6.30 -17.50
N SER A 18 -3.05 -6.24 -16.93
CA SER A 18 -2.40 -7.40 -16.31
C SER A 18 -2.50 -7.27 -14.79
N GLY A 19 -2.30 -8.37 -14.07
CA GLY A 19 -2.36 -8.34 -12.63
C GLY A 19 -1.57 -9.44 -11.95
N ILE A 20 -1.19 -9.15 -10.71
CA ILE A 20 -0.51 -10.07 -9.80
C ILE A 20 -1.40 -10.33 -8.59
N TYR A 21 -1.21 -11.48 -7.95
CA TYR A 21 -1.99 -11.89 -6.77
C TYR A 21 -1.17 -12.76 -5.84
N SER A 22 -1.40 -12.57 -4.54
CA SER A 22 -0.89 -13.48 -3.51
C SER A 22 -1.97 -13.77 -2.47
N PRO A 23 -2.21 -15.05 -2.12
CA PRO A 23 -3.11 -15.42 -1.03
C PRO A 23 -2.47 -15.09 0.32
N LYS A 24 -3.30 -15.00 1.38
CA LYS A 24 -2.77 -15.01 2.75
C LYS A 24 -1.96 -16.28 3.04
N SER A 25 -0.96 -16.16 3.92
CA SER A 25 0.06 -17.18 4.16
C SER A 25 -0.49 -18.54 4.58
N ARG A 26 -1.68 -18.59 5.21
CA ARG A 26 -2.35 -19.85 5.57
C ARG A 26 -2.54 -20.81 4.39
N ALA A 27 -2.67 -20.29 3.17
CA ALA A 27 -2.82 -21.09 1.95
C ALA A 27 -1.72 -22.16 1.79
N LYS A 28 -0.49 -21.89 2.27
CA LYS A 28 0.65 -22.81 2.18
C LYS A 28 0.46 -24.11 2.97
N HIS A 29 -0.36 -24.10 4.01
CA HIS A 29 -0.57 -25.24 4.90
C HIS A 29 -1.95 -25.90 4.75
N MET A 30 -2.78 -25.39 3.84
CA MET A 30 -4.13 -25.90 3.59
C MET A 30 -4.15 -26.93 2.46
N ALA A 31 -5.14 -27.82 2.51
CA ALA A 31 -5.47 -28.72 1.41
C ALA A 31 -5.93 -27.93 0.17
N GLU A 32 -5.71 -28.47 -1.02
CA GLU A 32 -5.99 -27.80 -2.29
C GLU A 32 -7.47 -27.35 -2.43
N SER A 33 -8.41 -28.18 -1.96
CA SER A 33 -9.84 -27.90 -1.99
C SER A 33 -10.26 -26.66 -1.20
N GLU A 34 -9.52 -26.33 -0.14
CA GLU A 34 -9.80 -25.17 0.72
C GLU A 34 -8.93 -23.97 0.33
N ARG A 35 -7.69 -24.23 -0.10
CA ARG A 35 -6.72 -23.22 -0.54
C ARG A 35 -7.30 -22.28 -1.60
N LYS A 36 -8.12 -22.80 -2.50
CA LYS A 36 -8.73 -22.01 -3.58
C LYS A 36 -9.63 -20.88 -3.08
N TYR A 37 -10.22 -21.02 -1.89
CA TYR A 37 -11.09 -20.02 -1.24
C TYR A 37 -10.33 -19.07 -0.31
N VAL A 38 -9.02 -19.26 -0.12
CA VAL A 38 -8.21 -18.30 0.63
C VAL A 38 -8.16 -16.99 -0.14
N ASP A 39 -8.57 -15.92 0.53
CA ASP A 39 -8.49 -14.55 0.07
C ASP A 39 -7.05 -14.02 0.14
N GLY A 40 -6.81 -12.86 -0.47
CA GLY A 40 -5.49 -12.27 -0.57
C GLY A 40 -5.52 -10.90 -1.23
N CYS A 41 -4.34 -10.41 -1.61
CA CYS A 41 -4.18 -9.11 -2.24
C CYS A 41 -3.90 -9.29 -3.73
N ALA A 42 -4.44 -8.39 -4.55
CA ALA A 42 -4.16 -8.30 -5.97
C ALA A 42 -3.79 -6.86 -6.36
N ILE A 43 -2.92 -6.72 -7.36
CA ILE A 43 -2.62 -5.43 -8.01
C ILE A 43 -2.84 -5.63 -9.51
N PHE A 44 -3.69 -4.79 -10.09
CA PHE A 44 -3.90 -4.72 -11.54
C PHE A 44 -3.36 -3.40 -12.08
N PHE A 45 -2.74 -3.45 -13.25
CA PHE A 45 -2.17 -2.30 -13.92
C PHE A 45 -2.41 -2.39 -15.43
N ARG A 46 -2.62 -1.25 -16.07
CA ARG A 46 -2.95 -1.18 -17.49
C ARG A 46 -1.68 -1.35 -18.32
N ASP A 47 -1.64 -2.38 -19.17
CA ASP A 47 -0.43 -2.73 -19.94
C ASP A 47 0.00 -1.62 -20.89
N SER A 48 -0.92 -0.79 -21.37
CA SER A 48 -0.56 0.36 -22.21
C SER A 48 0.26 1.41 -21.46
N LYS A 49 0.07 1.55 -20.14
CA LYS A 49 0.68 2.59 -19.32
C LYS A 49 1.81 2.08 -18.43
N PHE A 50 1.85 0.79 -18.11
CA PHE A 50 2.79 0.24 -17.14
C PHE A 50 3.39 -1.08 -17.61
N THR A 51 4.65 -1.31 -17.22
CA THR A 51 5.32 -2.61 -17.28
C THR A 51 5.63 -3.08 -15.87
N LEU A 52 5.30 -4.32 -15.53
CA LEU A 52 5.77 -4.95 -14.29
C LEU A 52 7.24 -5.32 -14.42
N VAL A 53 8.05 -4.87 -13.46
CA VAL A 53 9.47 -5.24 -13.34
C VAL A 53 9.66 -6.37 -12.34
N LYS A 54 9.06 -6.25 -11.16
CA LYS A 54 9.20 -7.21 -10.07
C LYS A 54 7.99 -7.17 -9.15
N GLU A 55 7.61 -8.32 -8.62
CA GLU A 55 6.62 -8.44 -7.55
C GLU A 55 7.28 -8.87 -6.24
N HIS A 56 6.72 -8.43 -5.12
CA HIS A 56 7.21 -8.72 -3.78
C HIS A 56 6.04 -9.06 -2.86
N LEU A 57 6.16 -10.17 -2.14
CA LEU A 57 5.21 -10.59 -1.12
C LEU A 57 5.77 -10.28 0.27
N VAL A 58 4.99 -9.59 1.09
CA VAL A 58 5.32 -9.28 2.48
C VAL A 58 4.46 -10.17 3.39
N GLU A 59 5.09 -11.12 4.08
CA GLU A 59 4.41 -12.03 5.01
C GLU A 59 4.69 -11.61 6.46
N PHE A 60 3.73 -10.93 7.09
CA PHE A 60 3.94 -10.33 8.42
C PHE A 60 4.25 -11.36 9.50
N ASN A 61 3.72 -12.58 9.39
CA ASN A 61 4.06 -13.66 10.31
C ASN A 61 5.54 -14.06 10.25
N GLN A 62 6.13 -14.09 9.05
CA GLN A 62 7.54 -14.42 8.87
C GLN A 62 8.44 -13.29 9.38
N LEU A 63 8.06 -12.03 9.11
CA LEU A 63 8.76 -10.87 9.66
C LEU A 63 8.68 -10.85 11.19
N ALA A 64 7.50 -11.13 11.76
CA ALA A 64 7.32 -11.25 13.21
C ALA A 64 8.14 -12.39 13.81
N MET A 65 8.19 -13.56 13.15
CA MET A 65 9.00 -14.68 13.59
C MET A 65 10.50 -14.35 13.58
N ALA A 66 10.98 -13.69 12.53
CA ALA A 66 12.40 -13.31 12.40
C ALA A 66 12.81 -12.21 13.39
N SER A 67 11.88 -11.32 13.76
CA SER A 67 12.14 -10.19 14.66
C SER A 67 11.82 -10.46 16.13
N ALA A 68 11.05 -11.51 16.45
CA ALA A 68 10.52 -11.73 17.79
C ALA A 68 11.58 -11.78 18.90
N ASP A 69 12.77 -12.33 18.64
CA ASP A 69 13.88 -12.43 19.60
C ASP A 69 13.45 -12.98 20.98
N GLY A 70 12.54 -13.96 20.98
CA GLY A 70 11.99 -14.56 22.20
C GLY A 70 10.91 -13.74 22.91
N MET A 71 10.49 -12.59 22.37
CA MET A 71 9.47 -11.74 22.97
C MET A 71 8.07 -12.36 22.83
N GLU A 72 7.49 -12.72 23.97
CA GLU A 72 6.20 -13.41 24.08
C GLU A 72 5.07 -12.71 23.30
N HIS A 73 4.94 -11.38 23.42
CA HIS A 73 3.86 -10.66 22.76
C HIS A 73 3.95 -10.71 21.23
N MET A 74 5.17 -10.65 20.67
CA MET A 74 5.37 -10.79 19.23
C MET A 74 4.97 -12.19 18.75
N LEU A 75 5.38 -13.23 19.49
CA LEU A 75 5.10 -14.63 19.16
C LEU A 75 3.62 -15.00 19.35
N ASN A 76 2.95 -14.43 20.35
CA ASN A 76 1.57 -14.82 20.71
C ASN A 76 0.51 -13.96 20.01
N ARG A 77 0.82 -12.68 19.71
CA ARG A 77 -0.17 -11.74 19.18
C ARG A 77 0.02 -11.46 17.70
N VAL A 78 1.25 -11.25 17.24
CA VAL A 78 1.57 -10.80 15.88
C VAL A 78 1.88 -11.96 14.94
N MET A 79 2.85 -12.83 15.30
CA MET A 79 3.29 -13.97 14.48
C MET A 79 2.16 -14.90 14.03
N PRO A 80 1.11 -15.18 14.83
CA PRO A 80 0.03 -16.08 14.40
C PRO A 80 -0.91 -15.46 13.34
N LYS A 81 -0.74 -14.18 12.99
CA LYS A 81 -1.59 -13.48 12.03
C LYS A 81 -1.05 -13.63 10.62
N ASP A 82 -1.86 -14.18 9.73
CA ASP A 82 -1.52 -14.56 8.35
C ASP A 82 -1.76 -13.44 7.32
N ASN A 83 -1.92 -12.20 7.79
CA ASN A 83 -2.05 -11.01 6.97
C ASN A 83 -0.80 -10.81 6.08
N ILE A 84 -1.00 -10.18 4.93
CA ILE A 84 0.06 -9.95 3.95
C ILE A 84 0.01 -8.53 3.37
N GLY A 85 1.13 -8.11 2.79
CA GLY A 85 1.21 -7.05 1.79
C GLY A 85 1.70 -7.60 0.45
N LEU A 86 1.31 -6.96 -0.64
CA LEU A 86 1.78 -7.25 -2.00
C LEU A 86 2.30 -5.95 -2.61
N ALA A 87 3.48 -5.98 -3.20
CA ALA A 87 4.04 -4.83 -3.90
C ALA A 87 4.46 -5.18 -5.34
N ALA A 88 4.20 -4.25 -6.25
CA ALA A 88 4.58 -4.30 -7.65
C ALA A 88 5.52 -3.13 -7.95
N LEU A 89 6.75 -3.43 -8.34
CA LEU A 89 7.62 -2.46 -8.99
C LEU A 89 7.18 -2.34 -10.45
N LEU A 90 6.59 -1.19 -10.79
CA LEU A 90 6.13 -0.86 -12.13
C LEU A 90 7.04 0.20 -12.74
N GLN A 91 7.14 0.19 -14.06
CA GLN A 91 7.67 1.30 -14.84
C GLN A 91 6.56 1.89 -15.67
N THR A 92 6.52 3.22 -15.74
CA THR A 92 5.64 3.89 -16.70
C THR A 92 6.04 3.54 -18.14
N ARG A 93 5.11 3.77 -19.06
CA ARG A 93 5.31 3.78 -20.51
C ARG A 93 4.91 5.14 -21.04
N GLU A 94 5.20 5.43 -22.30
CA GLU A 94 4.85 6.69 -22.96
C GLU A 94 3.36 7.08 -22.74
N ALA A 95 2.43 6.13 -22.89
CA ALA A 95 0.99 6.40 -22.73
C ALA A 95 0.55 6.74 -21.29
N ALA A 96 1.43 6.64 -20.30
CA ALA A 96 1.18 7.14 -18.95
C ALA A 96 1.32 8.67 -18.86
N TRP A 97 1.89 9.31 -19.87
CA TRP A 97 2.22 10.73 -19.88
C TRP A 97 1.45 11.47 -20.98
N ASP A 98 0.75 12.55 -20.64
CA ASP A 98 -0.04 13.37 -21.59
C ASP A 98 0.81 14.33 -22.45
N ASN A 99 2.10 14.03 -22.62
CA ASN A 99 3.06 14.96 -23.19
C ASN A 99 3.26 14.72 -24.68
N GLY A 100 2.38 15.28 -25.51
CA GLY A 100 2.57 15.40 -26.98
C GLY A 100 3.74 16.30 -27.42
N ARG A 101 4.79 16.44 -26.59
CA ARG A 101 5.95 17.34 -26.80
C ARG A 101 7.29 16.78 -26.35
N ALA A 102 7.32 15.63 -25.69
CA ALA A 102 8.58 15.04 -25.27
C ALA A 102 9.23 14.27 -26.43
N PRO A 103 10.55 14.35 -26.64
CA PRO A 103 11.23 13.50 -27.61
C PRO A 103 10.91 12.02 -27.35
N PRO A 104 10.75 11.22 -28.42
CA PRO A 104 10.82 9.76 -28.29
C PRO A 104 12.08 9.40 -27.48
N ASP A 105 11.97 8.43 -26.58
CA ASP A 105 13.05 7.98 -25.68
C ASP A 105 13.42 8.90 -24.51
N SER A 106 12.54 9.84 -24.14
CA SER A 106 12.75 10.61 -22.91
C SER A 106 12.84 9.69 -21.69
N PRO A 107 13.89 9.78 -20.85
CA PRO A 107 14.17 8.78 -19.80
C PRO A 107 13.10 8.73 -18.72
N PHE A 108 12.33 9.81 -18.56
CA PHE A 108 11.20 9.84 -17.64
C PHE A 108 10.04 8.93 -18.05
N PHE A 109 9.96 8.50 -19.32
CA PHE A 109 8.94 7.55 -19.77
C PHE A 109 9.05 6.20 -19.08
N GLN A 110 10.19 5.87 -18.47
CA GLN A 110 10.41 4.64 -17.70
C GLN A 110 10.51 4.93 -16.19
N GLN A 111 9.85 6.00 -15.72
CA GLN A 111 9.80 6.36 -14.30
C GLN A 111 9.29 5.18 -13.46
N PRO A 112 10.07 4.71 -12.47
CA PRO A 112 9.67 3.62 -11.59
C PRO A 112 8.66 4.10 -10.54
N ILE A 113 7.67 3.25 -10.28
CA ILE A 113 6.64 3.41 -9.25
C ILE A 113 6.50 2.08 -8.52
N LEU A 114 6.67 2.09 -7.20
CA LEU A 114 6.34 0.98 -6.33
C LEU A 114 4.89 1.14 -5.88
N VAL A 115 4.01 0.25 -6.32
CA VAL A 115 2.62 0.18 -5.85
C VAL A 115 2.53 -0.94 -4.84
N CYS A 116 2.09 -0.64 -3.62
CA CYS A 116 1.87 -1.62 -2.57
C CYS A 116 0.41 -1.63 -2.15
N THR A 117 -0.15 -2.81 -1.87
CA THR A 117 -1.42 -2.97 -1.18
C THR A 117 -1.25 -3.92 0.00
N ALA A 118 -1.90 -3.63 1.12
CA ALA A 118 -1.89 -4.50 2.29
C ALA A 118 -3.30 -4.68 2.88
N HIS A 119 -3.51 -5.81 3.56
CA HIS A 119 -4.72 -6.05 4.33
C HIS A 119 -4.31 -6.41 5.76
N ILE A 120 -4.39 -5.41 6.64
CA ILE A 120 -3.95 -5.46 8.04
C ILE A 120 -5.00 -6.19 8.89
N HIS A 121 -4.57 -6.74 10.03
CA HIS A 121 -5.45 -7.48 10.94
C HIS A 121 -6.70 -6.67 11.33
N TRP A 122 -7.86 -7.34 11.42
CA TRP A 122 -9.16 -6.67 11.54
C TRP A 122 -9.59 -6.37 12.98
N ASP A 123 -9.24 -7.25 13.94
CA ASP A 123 -9.82 -7.23 15.28
C ASP A 123 -9.53 -5.90 16.02
N PRO A 124 -10.56 -5.14 16.44
CA PRO A 124 -10.40 -3.88 17.17
C PRO A 124 -9.54 -4.01 18.44
N GLU A 125 -9.52 -5.19 19.08
CA GLU A 125 -8.73 -5.45 20.29
C GLU A 125 -7.24 -5.66 20.03
N PHE A 126 -6.80 -5.57 18.78
CA PHE A 126 -5.42 -5.81 18.37
C PHE A 126 -4.81 -4.61 17.66
N CYS A 127 -5.12 -3.38 18.13
CA CYS A 127 -4.50 -2.15 17.62
C CYS A 127 -2.95 -2.19 17.65
N ASP A 128 -2.35 -2.89 18.61
CA ASP A 128 -0.91 -3.12 18.69
C ASP A 128 -0.41 -3.96 17.52
N VAL A 129 -1.12 -5.03 17.16
CA VAL A 129 -0.79 -5.87 16.00
C VAL A 129 -0.94 -5.07 14.71
N LYS A 130 -1.99 -4.27 14.57
CA LYS A 130 -2.21 -3.41 13.38
C LYS A 130 -1.02 -2.47 13.20
N LEU A 131 -0.63 -1.77 14.27
CA LEU A 131 0.52 -0.86 14.27
C LEU A 131 1.83 -1.58 13.93
N ILE A 132 2.09 -2.74 14.53
CA ILE A 132 3.31 -3.52 14.27
C ILE A 132 3.35 -4.02 12.83
N GLN A 133 2.23 -4.53 12.28
CA GLN A 133 2.17 -4.97 10.89
C GLN A 133 2.46 -3.82 9.93
N THR A 134 1.93 -2.62 10.20
CA THR A 134 2.23 -1.42 9.42
C THR A 134 3.70 -1.02 9.53
N MET A 135 4.30 -1.10 10.72
CA MET A 135 5.73 -0.84 10.91
C MET A 135 6.62 -1.82 10.14
N MET A 136 6.28 -3.12 10.20
CA MET A 136 6.95 -4.16 9.42
C MET A 136 6.82 -3.90 7.92
N LEU A 137 5.62 -3.50 7.46
CA LEU A 137 5.38 -3.13 6.07
C LEU A 137 6.28 -1.95 5.64
N SER A 138 6.33 -0.87 6.44
CA SER A 138 7.19 0.28 6.12
C SER A 138 8.67 -0.09 6.08
N ASN A 139 9.15 -0.93 7.00
CA ASN A 139 10.54 -1.38 6.96
C ASN A 139 10.83 -2.25 5.73
N GLU A 140 9.94 -3.20 5.42
CA GLU A 140 10.09 -4.08 4.27
C GLU A 140 10.03 -3.29 2.95
N LEU A 141 9.16 -2.28 2.85
CA LEU A 141 9.12 -1.39 1.68
C LEU A 141 10.43 -0.63 1.48
N LYS A 142 11.14 -0.26 2.56
CA LYS A 142 12.48 0.34 2.45
C LYS A 142 13.47 -0.65 1.83
N THR A 143 13.49 -1.89 2.31
CA THR A 143 14.34 -2.96 1.75
C THR A 143 13.99 -3.26 0.28
N ILE A 144 12.69 -3.34 -0.04
CA ILE A 144 12.21 -3.53 -1.42
C ILE A 144 12.69 -2.39 -2.33
N LEU A 145 12.68 -1.14 -1.87
CA LEU A 145 13.20 -0.02 -2.65
C LEU A 145 14.70 -0.11 -2.90
N GLU A 146 15.48 -0.51 -1.90
CA GLU A 146 16.92 -0.73 -2.05
C GLU A 146 17.21 -1.86 -3.05
N GLU A 147 16.47 -2.97 -3.01
CA GLU A 147 16.53 -4.03 -4.01
C GLU A 147 16.08 -3.58 -5.41
N SER A 148 15.05 -2.73 -5.46
CA SER A 148 14.50 -2.21 -6.71
C SER A 148 15.52 -1.35 -7.43
N VAL A 149 16.32 -0.55 -6.70
CA VAL A 149 17.44 0.20 -7.28
C VAL A 149 18.45 -0.73 -7.94
N GLN A 150 18.82 -1.85 -7.29
CA GLN A 150 19.74 -2.82 -7.89
C GLN A 150 19.14 -3.48 -9.13
N THR A 151 17.86 -3.83 -9.07
CA THR A 151 17.12 -4.44 -10.19
C THR A 151 17.07 -3.50 -11.40
N LEU A 152 16.77 -2.22 -11.17
CA LEU A 152 16.70 -1.20 -12.22
C LEU A 152 18.09 -0.89 -12.82
N LYS A 153 19.14 -0.82 -11.98
CA LYS A 153 20.52 -0.67 -12.45
C LYS A 153 20.97 -1.82 -13.34
N ALA A 154 20.54 -3.04 -13.06
CA ALA A 154 20.81 -4.20 -13.91
C ALA A 154 20.08 -4.16 -15.28
N HIS A 155 19.07 -3.30 -15.41
CA HIS A 155 18.35 -3.01 -16.66
C HIS A 155 18.77 -1.66 -17.28
N ASP A 156 19.99 -1.20 -16.97
CA ASP A 156 20.59 0.05 -17.48
C ASP A 156 19.83 1.35 -17.11
N ILE A 157 19.06 1.32 -16.02
CA ILE A 157 18.36 2.51 -15.51
C ILE A 157 19.08 3.01 -14.27
N ASN A 158 19.83 4.10 -14.46
CA ASN A 158 20.51 4.76 -13.35
C ASN A 158 19.50 5.54 -12.49
N THR A 159 19.29 5.08 -11.27
CA THR A 159 18.29 5.62 -10.36
C THR A 159 18.71 5.40 -8.90
N ASP A 160 18.14 6.17 -7.99
CA ASP A 160 18.26 5.97 -6.55
C ASP A 160 16.88 5.75 -5.91
N SER A 161 16.84 5.33 -4.65
CA SER A 161 15.58 4.99 -3.96
C SER A 161 14.62 6.18 -3.85
N SER A 162 15.15 7.41 -3.80
CA SER A 162 14.36 8.64 -3.80
C SER A 162 13.65 8.92 -5.12
N ASN A 163 14.09 8.30 -6.23
CA ASN A 163 13.45 8.43 -7.52
C ASN A 163 12.32 7.41 -7.70
N ILE A 164 12.20 6.37 -6.88
CA ILE A 164 11.10 5.41 -6.99
C ILE A 164 9.91 5.94 -6.20
N GLN A 165 8.80 6.21 -6.89
CA GLN A 165 7.61 6.77 -6.26
C GLN A 165 6.78 5.69 -5.57
N LEU A 166 6.28 5.96 -4.37
CA LEU A 166 5.47 5.00 -3.61
C LEU A 166 3.99 5.40 -3.63
N VAL A 167 3.15 4.45 -4.04
CA VAL A 167 1.70 4.47 -3.82
C VAL A 167 1.36 3.28 -2.92
N LEU A 168 0.80 3.55 -1.74
CA LEU A 168 0.46 2.55 -0.74
C LEU A 168 -1.06 2.55 -0.52
N CYS A 169 -1.71 1.48 -0.95
CA CYS A 169 -3.13 1.24 -0.80
C CYS A 169 -3.38 0.20 0.30
N GLY A 170 -4.63 0.06 0.74
CA GLY A 170 -5.03 -1.11 1.51
C GLY A 170 -6.18 -0.87 2.47
N ASP A 171 -6.67 -1.97 3.00
CA ASP A 171 -7.51 -2.00 4.20
C ASP A 171 -6.59 -2.11 5.41
N PHE A 172 -6.47 -1.00 6.14
CA PHE A 172 -5.65 -0.91 7.34
C PHE A 172 -6.42 -1.27 8.60
N ASN A 173 -7.73 -1.48 8.52
CA ASN A 173 -8.60 -1.77 9.65
C ASN A 173 -8.40 -0.79 10.83
N SER A 174 -8.04 0.45 10.52
CA SER A 174 -7.58 1.44 11.50
C SER A 174 -8.18 2.80 11.18
N LEU A 175 -8.81 3.44 12.17
CA LEU A 175 -9.44 4.75 12.02
C LEU A 175 -8.40 5.88 11.85
N PRO A 176 -8.80 7.06 11.35
CA PRO A 176 -7.89 8.19 11.11
C PRO A 176 -7.11 8.67 12.35
N ASP A 177 -7.61 8.44 13.56
CA ASP A 177 -7.01 8.83 14.84
C ASP A 177 -6.14 7.74 15.49
N SER A 178 -5.86 6.66 14.75
CA SER A 178 -5.02 5.54 15.19
C SER A 178 -3.52 5.83 15.02
N GLY A 179 -2.70 5.10 15.77
CA GLY A 179 -1.24 5.12 15.64
C GLY A 179 -0.75 4.62 14.28
N VAL A 180 -1.55 3.78 13.60
CA VAL A 180 -1.26 3.31 12.23
C VAL A 180 -1.24 4.49 11.26
N ILE A 181 -2.28 5.33 11.31
CA ILE A 181 -2.42 6.47 10.40
C ILE A 181 -1.49 7.62 10.81
N GLU A 182 -1.28 7.82 12.13
CA GLU A 182 -0.23 8.74 12.61
C GLU A 182 1.15 8.36 12.08
N PHE A 183 1.54 7.09 12.21
CA PHE A 183 2.83 6.58 11.78
C PHE A 183 3.03 6.81 10.27
N LEU A 184 2.10 6.34 9.43
CA LEU A 184 2.17 6.48 7.98
C LEU A 184 2.15 7.94 7.51
N GLY A 185 1.27 8.78 8.09
CA GLY A 185 1.08 10.15 7.66
C GLY A 185 2.18 11.11 8.12
N THR A 186 2.68 10.93 9.34
CA THR A 186 3.68 11.83 9.94
C THR A 186 5.11 11.32 9.83
N GLY A 187 5.29 10.04 9.47
CA GLY A 187 6.58 9.36 9.40
C GLY A 187 7.12 8.93 10.76
N ARG A 188 6.31 9.02 11.83
CA ARG A 188 6.73 8.68 13.20
C ARG A 188 5.56 8.33 14.10
N VAL A 189 5.86 7.62 15.18
CA VAL A 189 4.93 7.41 16.30
C VAL A 189 5.73 7.21 17.59
N ALA A 190 5.18 7.66 18.72
CA ALA A 190 5.83 7.49 20.02
C ALA A 190 5.96 6.01 20.40
N MET A 191 7.08 5.63 21.03
CA MET A 191 7.29 4.24 21.51
C MET A 191 6.30 3.83 22.61
N GLU A 192 5.74 4.80 23.32
CA GLU A 192 4.73 4.62 24.38
C GLU A 192 3.32 4.98 23.88
N HIS A 193 3.07 4.90 22.56
CA HIS A 193 1.76 5.20 21.99
C HIS A 193 0.68 4.26 22.54
N LYS A 194 -0.52 4.80 22.80
CA LYS A 194 -1.66 4.08 23.40
C LYS A 194 -2.01 2.77 22.70
N ASP A 195 -1.79 2.69 21.39
CA ASP A 195 -2.10 1.51 20.59
C ASP A 195 -1.17 0.32 20.85
N PHE A 196 0.01 0.53 21.46
CA PHE A 196 0.82 -0.58 21.99
C PHE A 196 0.22 -1.21 23.25
N LYS A 197 -0.85 -0.62 23.79
CA LYS A 197 -1.50 -1.02 25.04
C LYS A 197 -0.46 -1.06 26.17
N THR A 198 -0.42 -2.14 26.94
CA THR A 198 0.56 -2.36 28.02
C THR A 198 1.75 -3.21 27.57
N PHE A 199 1.85 -3.53 26.27
CA PHE A 199 2.88 -4.41 25.74
C PHE A 199 4.12 -3.61 25.35
N SER A 200 5.28 -4.00 25.85
CA SER A 200 6.53 -3.37 25.43
C SER A 200 7.10 -4.10 24.21
N TYR A 201 7.02 -3.43 23.05
CA TYR A 201 7.63 -3.91 21.80
C TYR A 201 8.98 -3.25 21.50
N LYS A 202 9.45 -2.36 22.39
CA LYS A 202 10.62 -1.50 22.21
C LYS A 202 11.87 -2.26 21.76
N ALA A 203 12.29 -3.26 22.54
CA ALA A 203 13.53 -3.99 22.27
C ALA A 203 13.53 -4.74 20.92
N CYS A 204 12.36 -5.19 20.45
CA CYS A 204 12.19 -5.85 19.16
C CYS A 204 12.18 -4.84 18.02
N LEU A 205 11.37 -3.79 18.15
CA LEU A 205 11.17 -2.81 17.09
C LEU A 205 12.38 -1.89 16.89
N GLU A 206 13.16 -1.58 17.93
CA GLU A 206 14.40 -0.80 17.81
C GLU A 206 15.47 -1.52 16.95
N LYS A 207 15.43 -2.85 16.85
CA LYS A 207 16.36 -3.61 16.01
C LYS A 207 15.95 -3.61 14.53
N VAL A 208 14.66 -3.51 14.27
CA VAL A 208 14.08 -3.62 12.92
C VAL A 208 13.91 -2.23 12.31
N LEU A 209 13.51 -1.25 13.11
CA LEU A 209 13.20 0.11 12.66
C LEU A 209 14.36 1.05 12.98
N SER A 210 14.60 1.99 12.05
CA SER A 210 15.51 3.11 12.31
C SER A 210 14.89 4.04 13.36
N CYS A 211 15.63 4.25 14.46
CA CYS A 211 15.24 5.17 15.53
C CYS A 211 16.20 6.36 15.51
N ASP A 212 15.98 7.30 14.58
CA ASP A 212 16.81 8.51 14.45
C ASP A 212 16.63 9.47 15.64
N LYS A 213 15.55 9.29 16.41
CA LYS A 213 15.20 10.09 17.58
C LYS A 213 14.93 9.20 18.79
N PRO A 214 15.28 9.65 20.00
CA PRO A 214 14.95 8.92 21.22
C PRO A 214 13.42 8.87 21.39
N ASN A 215 12.90 7.69 21.75
CA ASN A 215 11.50 7.43 22.10
C ASN A 215 10.48 7.52 20.96
N GLU A 216 10.92 7.52 19.69
CA GLU A 216 10.03 7.47 18.52
C GLU A 216 10.47 6.36 17.57
N PHE A 217 9.51 5.63 17.00
CA PHE A 217 9.75 4.83 15.80
C PHE A 217 9.53 5.70 14.57
N THR A 218 10.38 5.59 13.56
CA THR A 218 10.36 6.48 12.40
C THR A 218 10.50 5.76 11.06
N HIS A 219 9.97 6.36 9.99
CA HIS A 219 10.25 5.98 8.61
C HIS A 219 10.50 7.21 7.73
N SER A 220 11.18 7.02 6.60
CA SER A 220 11.58 8.13 5.73
C SER A 220 10.52 8.55 4.72
N PHE A 221 9.53 7.68 4.42
CA PHE A 221 8.49 7.99 3.43
C PHE A 221 7.73 9.27 3.76
N LYS A 222 7.56 10.12 2.73
CA LYS A 222 6.78 11.36 2.81
C LYS A 222 5.42 11.11 2.20
N LEU A 223 4.55 10.47 2.97
CA LEU A 223 3.21 10.09 2.52
C LEU A 223 2.16 11.14 2.89
N ALA A 224 1.10 11.20 2.10
CA ALA A 224 -0.18 11.82 2.44
C ALA A 224 -1.30 10.85 2.04
N SER A 225 -2.39 10.82 2.82
CA SER A 225 -3.62 10.12 2.43
C SER A 225 -4.37 10.97 1.40
N ALA A 226 -4.85 10.34 0.33
CA ALA A 226 -5.70 10.98 -0.67
C ALA A 226 -7.09 11.34 -0.14
N TYR A 227 -7.55 10.62 0.88
CA TYR A 227 -8.87 10.78 1.49
C TYR A 227 -8.77 11.18 2.96
N ASN A 228 -9.73 11.98 3.40
CA ASN A 228 -10.00 12.31 4.80
C ASN A 228 -11.51 12.21 5.07
N ASP A 229 -11.91 12.48 6.30
CA ASP A 229 -13.30 12.47 6.77
C ASP A 229 -14.19 13.56 6.16
N GLU A 230 -13.62 14.66 5.68
CA GLU A 230 -14.34 15.68 4.92
C GLU A 230 -14.73 15.20 3.52
N ILE A 231 -13.89 14.38 2.88
CA ILE A 231 -14.13 13.85 1.52
C ILE A 231 -15.03 12.62 1.57
N MET A 232 -14.69 11.65 2.41
CA MET A 232 -15.38 10.35 2.47
C MET A 232 -15.70 10.03 3.94
N PRO A 233 -16.97 10.03 4.37
CA PRO A 233 -17.32 9.86 5.77
C PRO A 233 -17.08 8.43 6.28
N PHE A 234 -17.04 7.45 5.37
CA PHE A 234 -16.77 6.05 5.67
C PHE A 234 -16.30 5.33 4.41
N THR A 235 -15.44 4.34 4.59
CA THR A 235 -15.03 3.42 3.53
C THR A 235 -15.62 2.04 3.79
N ASN A 236 -15.76 1.62 5.04
CA ASN A 236 -16.58 0.48 5.44
C ASN A 236 -17.92 0.94 6.02
N TYR A 237 -19.02 0.32 5.58
CA TYR A 237 -20.38 0.67 5.97
C TYR A 237 -21.20 -0.59 6.25
N THR A 238 -21.15 -1.08 7.48
CA THR A 238 -22.01 -2.18 7.97
C THR A 238 -23.06 -1.63 8.93
N PHE A 239 -23.95 -2.50 9.44
CA PHE A 239 -24.91 -2.08 10.46
C PHE A 239 -24.20 -1.61 11.73
N ASP A 240 -23.24 -2.40 12.23
CA ASP A 240 -22.57 -2.20 13.51
C ASP A 240 -21.37 -1.23 13.44
N PHE A 241 -20.73 -1.11 12.28
CA PHE A 241 -19.54 -0.28 12.11
C PHE A 241 -19.61 0.57 10.83
N LYS A 242 -19.29 1.85 10.96
CA LYS A 242 -19.17 2.81 9.85
C LYS A 242 -17.93 3.66 10.12
N GLY A 243 -16.96 3.62 9.23
CA GLY A 243 -15.71 4.33 9.44
C GLY A 243 -14.76 4.25 8.25
N ILE A 244 -13.72 5.07 8.29
CA ILE A 244 -12.64 5.08 7.31
C ILE A 244 -11.59 4.10 7.82
N ILE A 245 -11.39 3.01 7.07
CA ILE A 245 -10.34 2.02 7.33
C ILE A 245 -9.54 1.66 6.08
N ASP A 246 -9.98 2.13 4.91
CA ASP A 246 -9.31 1.97 3.63
C ASP A 246 -8.61 3.28 3.26
N TYR A 247 -7.39 3.17 2.72
CA TYR A 247 -6.56 4.33 2.41
C TYR A 247 -5.81 4.18 1.10
N ILE A 248 -5.58 5.31 0.42
CA ILE A 248 -4.61 5.46 -0.66
C ILE A 248 -3.61 6.53 -0.22
N PHE A 249 -2.43 6.10 0.19
CA PHE A 249 -1.29 6.95 0.47
C PHE A 249 -0.43 7.15 -0.78
N TYR A 250 0.06 8.37 -0.98
CA TYR A 250 0.92 8.72 -2.11
C TYR A 250 2.12 9.55 -1.66
N ALA A 251 3.19 9.55 -2.48
CA ALA A 251 4.39 10.35 -2.26
C ALA A 251 4.09 11.86 -2.46
N LYS A 252 3.86 12.59 -1.37
CA LYS A 252 3.34 13.98 -1.43
C LYS A 252 4.30 15.05 -1.96
N GLN A 253 5.57 14.68 -2.17
CA GLN A 253 6.57 15.59 -2.73
C GLN A 253 6.57 15.62 -4.27
N THR A 254 6.01 14.58 -4.89
CA THR A 254 6.13 14.30 -6.32
C THR A 254 4.79 13.97 -6.97
N MET A 255 3.76 13.69 -6.17
CA MET A 255 2.41 13.44 -6.64
C MET A 255 1.41 14.42 -6.03
N THR A 256 0.44 14.83 -6.84
CA THR A 256 -0.64 15.74 -6.47
C THR A 256 -1.98 15.13 -6.87
N PRO A 257 -2.96 14.99 -5.97
CA PRO A 257 -4.32 14.59 -6.33
C PRO A 257 -4.99 15.66 -7.21
N LEU A 258 -5.46 15.26 -8.38
CA LEU A 258 -6.24 16.10 -9.30
C LEU A 258 -7.74 15.93 -9.09
N GLY A 259 -8.16 14.71 -8.75
CA GLY A 259 -9.55 14.34 -8.61
C GLY A 259 -9.73 13.13 -7.70
N LEU A 260 -10.86 13.10 -7.00
CA LEU A 260 -11.24 12.04 -6.07
C LEU A 260 -12.68 11.62 -6.38
N LEU A 261 -12.95 10.32 -6.35
CA LEU A 261 -14.33 9.84 -6.35
C LEU A 261 -14.95 10.11 -4.98
N GLY A 262 -16.02 10.91 -4.96
CA GLY A 262 -16.79 11.21 -3.76
C GLY A 262 -17.66 10.04 -3.28
N PRO A 263 -18.30 10.18 -2.10
CA PRO A 263 -19.11 9.13 -1.50
C PRO A 263 -20.36 8.83 -2.31
N LEU A 264 -20.92 7.64 -2.08
CA LEU A 264 -22.29 7.36 -2.48
C LEU A 264 -23.23 8.38 -1.81
N SER A 265 -24.25 8.84 -2.54
CA SER A 265 -25.20 9.83 -2.04
C SER A 265 -25.83 9.39 -0.71
N GLN A 266 -25.61 10.18 0.35
CA GLN A 266 -26.22 9.94 1.65
C GLN A 266 -27.75 10.02 1.57
N GLU A 267 -28.28 10.90 0.72
CA GLU A 267 -29.72 11.00 0.48
C GLU A 267 -30.25 9.69 -0.13
N TRP A 268 -29.55 9.11 -1.09
CA TRP A 268 -29.94 7.83 -1.68
C TRP A 268 -29.94 6.70 -0.64
N LEU A 269 -28.90 6.64 0.21
CA LEU A 269 -28.84 5.66 1.31
C LEU A 269 -30.04 5.81 2.26
N GLN A 270 -30.39 7.04 2.63
CA GLN A 270 -31.53 7.33 3.51
C GLN A 270 -32.87 6.99 2.85
N GLN A 271 -33.10 7.43 1.61
CA GLN A 271 -34.34 7.18 0.87
C GLN A 271 -34.61 5.69 0.66
N ASN A 272 -33.55 4.91 0.41
CA ASN A 272 -33.63 3.47 0.22
C ASN A 272 -33.49 2.67 1.53
N LYS A 273 -33.40 3.36 2.68
CA LYS A 273 -33.26 2.76 4.02
C LYS A 273 -32.09 1.76 4.11
N VAL A 274 -30.99 2.06 3.43
CA VAL A 274 -29.78 1.27 3.47
C VAL A 274 -29.03 1.63 4.76
N ILE A 275 -29.06 0.73 5.74
CA ILE A 275 -28.46 0.94 7.07
C ILE A 275 -27.10 0.24 7.24
N GLY A 276 -26.70 -0.56 6.25
CA GLY A 276 -25.45 -1.29 6.15
C GLY A 276 -25.35 -2.00 4.80
N CYS A 277 -24.13 -2.34 4.41
CA CYS A 277 -23.77 -3.08 3.21
C CYS A 277 -23.16 -4.45 3.59
N PRO A 278 -23.14 -5.44 2.69
CA PRO A 278 -23.63 -5.40 1.30
C PRO A 278 -25.16 -5.26 1.20
N HIS A 279 -25.61 -4.79 0.04
CA HIS A 279 -27.00 -4.54 -0.33
C HIS A 279 -27.24 -5.07 -1.76
N PRO A 280 -28.47 -5.42 -2.21
CA PRO A 280 -28.72 -5.86 -3.60
C PRO A 280 -28.21 -4.93 -4.72
N HIS A 281 -27.89 -3.68 -4.41
CA HIS A 281 -27.30 -2.69 -5.32
C HIS A 281 -25.86 -2.27 -4.94
N ILE A 282 -25.30 -2.80 -3.85
CA ILE A 282 -23.96 -2.50 -3.34
C ILE A 282 -23.31 -3.81 -2.92
N TYR A 283 -22.40 -4.34 -3.74
CA TYR A 283 -21.93 -5.73 -3.63
C TYR A 283 -20.79 -5.97 -2.63
N SER A 284 -20.39 -4.92 -1.89
CA SER A 284 -19.33 -4.95 -0.89
C SER A 284 -19.78 -4.12 0.31
N ASP A 285 -19.33 -4.48 1.50
CA ASP A 285 -19.44 -3.64 2.70
C ASP A 285 -18.42 -2.48 2.70
N HIS A 286 -17.42 -2.52 1.83
CA HIS A 286 -16.49 -1.43 1.55
C HIS A 286 -16.85 -0.68 0.26
N PHE A 287 -16.73 0.65 0.28
CA PHE A 287 -16.81 1.52 -0.89
C PHE A 287 -15.43 1.70 -1.53
N PRO A 288 -15.33 1.67 -2.88
CA PRO A 288 -14.06 1.83 -3.56
C PRO A 288 -13.52 3.26 -3.41
N LEU A 289 -12.21 3.37 -3.22
CA LEU A 289 -11.48 4.64 -3.32
C LEU A 289 -10.89 4.77 -4.73
N LEU A 290 -10.99 5.96 -5.31
CA LEU A 290 -10.44 6.26 -6.63
C LEU A 290 -9.86 7.68 -6.64
N VAL A 291 -8.57 7.77 -6.93
CA VAL A 291 -7.84 9.04 -7.03
C VAL A 291 -7.16 9.14 -8.39
N GLU A 292 -7.24 10.32 -8.99
CA GLU A 292 -6.39 10.73 -10.11
C GLU A 292 -5.20 11.48 -9.55
N LEU A 293 -3.98 10.99 -9.84
CA LEU A 293 -2.74 11.58 -9.37
C LEU A 293 -1.95 12.14 -10.55
N GLU A 294 -1.60 13.42 -10.48
CA GLU A 294 -0.51 13.97 -11.28
C GLU A 294 0.82 13.57 -10.64
N MET A 295 1.78 13.11 -11.46
CA MET A 295 3.12 12.76 -10.99
C MET A 295 4.17 13.60 -11.72
N VAL A 296 5.01 14.29 -10.95
CA VAL A 296 6.22 14.93 -11.45
C VAL A 296 7.31 13.87 -11.62
N PRO A 297 7.90 13.71 -12.81
CA PRO A 297 8.97 12.74 -13.01
C PRO A 297 10.20 13.11 -12.18
N THR A 298 10.85 12.09 -11.64
CA THR A 298 12.04 12.23 -10.79
C THR A 298 13.30 11.70 -11.45
N ILE A 299 13.18 10.86 -12.48
CA ILE A 299 14.29 10.54 -13.38
C ILE A 299 14.38 11.66 -14.42
N THR A 300 15.48 12.40 -14.39
CA THR A 300 15.80 13.40 -15.42
C THR A 300 16.92 12.89 -16.32
N SER A 301 16.91 13.27 -17.60
CA SER A 301 18.07 13.06 -18.46
C SER A 301 19.25 13.84 -17.87
N SER A 302 20.43 13.23 -17.81
CA SER A 302 21.68 13.97 -17.60
C SER A 302 21.79 15.04 -18.68
N MET A 303 21.50 16.29 -18.33
CA MET A 303 21.80 17.42 -19.20
C MET A 303 23.32 17.48 -19.30
N ASN A 304 23.88 16.95 -20.40
CA ASN A 304 25.24 17.24 -20.77
C ASN A 304 25.37 18.77 -20.86
N GLY A 305 26.14 19.33 -19.93
CA GLY A 305 26.33 20.77 -19.81
C GLY A 305 26.85 21.35 -21.13
N LEU A 306 26.00 22.10 -21.81
CA LEU A 306 26.45 23.13 -22.73
C LEU A 306 27.07 24.24 -21.86
N ILE A 307 28.36 24.08 -21.56
CA ILE A 307 29.21 25.20 -21.15
C ILE A 307 29.21 26.16 -22.33
N GLY A 308 28.34 27.17 -22.27
CA GLY A 308 28.42 28.32 -23.15
C GLY A 308 29.72 29.03 -22.85
N HIS A 309 30.75 28.77 -23.68
CA HIS A 309 31.92 29.63 -23.73
C HIS A 309 31.45 31.05 -24.08
N ARG A 310 31.57 31.96 -23.12
CA ARG A 310 31.64 33.40 -23.37
C ARG A 310 33.03 33.75 -23.89
#